data_AF-A0A933DLD4-F1
#
_entry.id   AF-A0A933DLD4-F1
#
_cell.length_a   1.000
_cell.length_b   1.000
_cell.length_c   1.000
_cell.angle_alpha   90.00
_cell.angle_beta   90.00
_cell.angle_gamma   90.00
#
_symmetry.space_group_name_H-M   'P 1'
#
loop_
_entity.id
_entity.type
_entity.pdbx_description
1 polymer ?
#
loop_
_entity_poly.entity_id
_entity_poly.type
_entity_poly.pdbx_seq_one_letter_code
_entity_poly.pdbx_strand_id
1 'polypeptide(L)'
;MKSIGKGFTPTNEEQSGCSHTFCPSAVGANPRRGFTLIELLVVIAIIGLLASVVMASLNSARAKARDARRQSDLNQIYLALQLYFDANGYLPTTSSYGGANPGGWDYSSQGDFLPFLRTAGFFSSVPVDPVNNGTGDVYYGGSGYAYAYYCYPGENSVALGARLDNGVVIWKSNHEANFKCQ
;
A
#
# COMPACT_ATOMS: atom_id res chain seq x y z
N MET A 1 -1.36 -60.43 7.05
CA MET A 1 -0.43 -61.33 6.34
C MET A 1 0.96 -60.73 6.31
N LYS A 2 1.94 -61.57 6.60
CA LYS A 2 3.37 -61.29 6.74
C LYS A 2 4.08 -61.81 5.48
N SER A 3 4.93 -61.02 4.86
CA SER A 3 5.99 -61.47 3.92
C SER A 3 6.98 -60.30 3.78
N ILE A 4 8.15 -60.28 4.41
CA ILE A 4 9.38 -61.06 4.09
C ILE A 4 9.79 -60.75 2.65
N GLY A 5 10.78 -59.87 2.44
CA GLY A 5 12.21 -60.20 2.28
C GLY A 5 12.59 -59.89 0.82
N LYS A 6 13.81 -59.61 0.37
CA LYS A 6 15.21 -59.62 0.81
C LYS A 6 15.91 -58.60 -0.14
N GLY A 7 16.87 -57.78 0.26
CA GLY A 7 18.26 -58.21 0.41
C GLY A 7 18.81 -58.83 -0.88
N PHE A 8 19.36 -58.03 -1.80
CA PHE A 8 20.28 -58.53 -2.81
C PHE A 8 21.24 -57.43 -3.28
N THR A 9 22.49 -57.53 -2.81
CA THR A 9 23.68 -56.95 -3.41
C THR A 9 24.44 -58.06 -4.13
N PRO A 10 24.87 -57.87 -5.39
CA PRO A 10 26.07 -58.49 -5.93
C PRO A 10 27.16 -57.40 -6.09
N THR A 11 28.27 -57.42 -5.35
CA THR A 11 29.53 -58.14 -5.63
C THR A 11 30.13 -57.87 -7.02
N ASN A 12 31.16 -57.02 -7.02
CA ASN A 12 32.40 -57.04 -7.83
C ASN A 12 32.41 -57.85 -9.14
N GLU A 13 32.47 -57.15 -10.26
CA GLU A 13 33.17 -57.53 -11.49
C GLU A 13 33.99 -56.29 -11.90
N GLU A 14 35.29 -56.30 -11.63
CA GLU A 14 36.36 -56.78 -12.53
C GLU A 14 36.71 -55.76 -13.62
N GLN A 15 37.85 -55.11 -13.40
CA GLN A 15 38.55 -54.27 -14.36
C GLN A 15 39.16 -55.16 -15.44
N SER A 16 38.80 -54.97 -16.71
CA SER A 16 39.68 -55.34 -17.83
C SER A 16 39.31 -54.59 -19.11
N GLY A 17 40.34 -54.07 -19.79
CA GLY A 17 40.22 -53.67 -21.20
C GLY A 17 40.14 -52.18 -21.50
N CYS A 18 41.23 -51.44 -21.24
CA CYS A 18 41.49 -50.23 -22.00
C CYS A 18 42.08 -50.64 -23.36
N SER A 19 41.28 -50.63 -24.42
CA SER A 19 41.76 -50.87 -25.79
C SER A 19 40.86 -50.24 -26.84
N HIS A 20 40.46 -48.97 -26.68
CA HIS A 20 40.07 -48.18 -27.84
C HIS A 20 40.47 -46.72 -27.63
N THR A 21 41.47 -46.35 -28.42
CA THR A 21 41.88 -45.01 -28.77
C THR A 21 40.67 -44.10 -28.99
N PHE A 22 40.33 -43.30 -27.98
CA PHE A 22 39.71 -42.01 -28.21
C PHE A 22 40.72 -40.96 -27.78
N CYS A 23 41.42 -40.41 -28.76
CA CYS A 23 42.24 -39.22 -28.59
C CYS A 23 41.40 -38.15 -27.90
N PRO A 24 41.86 -37.56 -26.78
CA PRO A 24 41.25 -36.34 -26.29
C PRO A 24 41.56 -35.26 -27.33
N SER A 25 40.55 -34.84 -28.10
CA SER A 25 40.63 -33.57 -28.81
C SER A 25 40.90 -32.51 -27.76
N ALA A 26 42.02 -31.80 -27.91
CA ALA A 26 42.40 -30.69 -27.06
C ALA A 26 41.25 -29.67 -27.05
N VAL A 27 40.43 -29.71 -26.00
CA VAL A 27 39.51 -28.63 -25.67
C VAL A 27 40.42 -27.47 -25.33
N GLY A 28 40.47 -26.47 -26.22
CA GLY A 28 41.18 -25.23 -25.98
C GLY A 28 40.74 -24.69 -24.62
N ALA A 29 41.65 -24.76 -23.65
CA ALA A 29 41.42 -24.22 -22.33
C ALA A 29 41.32 -22.71 -22.48
N ASN A 30 40.10 -22.20 -22.60
CA ASN A 30 39.84 -20.78 -22.44
C ASN A 30 40.42 -20.39 -21.08
N PRO A 31 41.41 -19.48 -21.01
CA PRO A 31 41.96 -19.05 -19.74
C PRO A 31 40.81 -18.46 -18.93
N ARG A 32 40.37 -19.17 -17.90
CA ARG A 32 39.37 -18.67 -16.96
C ARG A 32 40.02 -17.49 -16.24
N ARG A 33 39.71 -16.28 -16.71
CA ARG A 33 40.09 -15.04 -16.05
C ARG A 33 39.42 -15.04 -14.68
N GLY A 34 40.21 -15.26 -13.63
CA GLY A 34 39.76 -15.06 -12.26
C GLY A 34 39.64 -13.57 -11.99
N PHE A 35 38.58 -13.15 -11.29
CA PHE A 35 38.47 -11.80 -10.79
C PHE A 35 39.56 -11.55 -9.74
N THR A 36 40.23 -10.41 -9.86
CA THR A 36 41.15 -9.96 -8.81
C THR A 36 40.34 -9.50 -7.59
N LEU A 37 40.89 -9.66 -6.38
CA LEU A 37 40.25 -9.18 -5.15
C LEU A 37 39.94 -7.67 -5.20
N ILE A 38 40.79 -6.90 -5.88
CA ILE A 38 40.60 -5.45 -6.02
C ILE A 38 39.46 -5.10 -6.95
N GLU A 39 39.26 -5.83 -8.06
CA GLU A 39 38.12 -5.63 -8.96
C GLU A 39 36.79 -5.87 -8.22
N LEU A 40 36.71 -6.92 -7.41
CA LEU A 40 35.50 -7.20 -6.62
C LEU A 40 35.28 -6.15 -5.52
N LEU A 41 36.35 -5.69 -4.87
CA LEU A 41 36.30 -4.66 -3.83
C LEU A 41 35.78 -3.32 -4.36
N VAL A 42 36.27 -2.87 -5.53
CA VAL A 42 35.81 -1.62 -6.14
C VAL A 42 34.34 -1.69 -6.54
N VAL A 43 33.87 -2.84 -7.01
CA VAL A 43 32.47 -3.02 -7.42
C VAL A 43 31.52 -2.90 -6.23
N ILE A 44 31.80 -3.58 -5.12
CA ILE A 44 30.94 -3.46 -3.92
C ILE A 44 30.97 -2.05 -3.33
N ALA A 45 32.11 -1.34 -3.45
CA ALA A 45 32.22 0.04 -3.02
C ALA A 45 31.31 0.97 -3.85
N ILE A 46 31.30 0.80 -5.17
CA ILE A 46 30.43 1.59 -6.07
C ILE A 46 28.94 1.25 -5.84
N ILE A 47 28.60 -0.05 -5.71
CA ILE A 47 27.22 -0.46 -5.42
C ILE A 47 26.75 0.12 -4.09
N GLY A 48 27.58 0.10 -3.04
CA GLY A 48 27.27 0.69 -1.74
C GLY A 48 27.01 2.19 -1.82
N LEU A 49 27.85 2.92 -2.56
CA LEU A 49 27.68 4.35 -2.78
C LEU A 49 26.35 4.65 -3.50
N LEU A 50 26.07 3.98 -4.62
CA LEU A 50 24.84 4.18 -5.39
C LEU A 50 23.59 3.79 -4.59
N ALA A 51 23.64 2.66 -3.87
CA ALA A 51 22.53 2.18 -3.04
C ALA A 51 22.19 3.18 -1.92
N SER A 52 23.19 3.81 -1.30
CA SER A 52 22.97 4.80 -0.24
C SER A 52 22.20 6.04 -0.73
N VAL A 53 22.54 6.56 -1.91
CA VAL A 53 21.88 7.72 -2.53
C VAL A 53 20.44 7.38 -2.93
N VAL A 54 20.22 6.19 -3.48
CA VAL A 54 18.88 5.71 -3.87
C VAL A 54 17.98 5.50 -2.65
N MET A 55 18.52 4.98 -1.55
CA MET A 55 17.73 4.75 -0.34
C MET A 55 17.20 6.05 0.27
N ALA A 56 18.03 7.11 0.28
CA ALA A 56 17.62 8.42 0.78
C ALA A 56 16.47 9.03 -0.04
N SER A 57 16.48 8.86 -1.37
CA SER A 57 15.42 9.38 -2.25
C SER A 57 14.12 8.58 -2.19
N LEU A 58 14.20 7.27 -1.94
CA LEU A 58 13.04 6.38 -1.91
C LEU A 58 12.06 6.68 -0.76
N ASN A 59 12.56 7.11 0.40
CA ASN A 59 11.71 7.43 1.56
C ASN A 59 10.79 8.63 1.27
N SER A 60 11.32 9.65 0.61
CA SER A 60 10.57 10.82 0.13
C SER A 60 9.54 10.42 -0.94
N ALA A 61 9.94 9.58 -1.90
CA ALA A 61 9.05 9.11 -2.96
C ALA A 61 7.84 8.32 -2.41
N ARG A 62 8.06 7.46 -1.40
CA ARG A 62 6.99 6.71 -0.74
C ARG A 62 5.98 7.61 -0.04
N ALA A 63 6.44 8.67 0.63
CA ALA A 63 5.54 9.64 1.28
C ALA A 63 4.65 10.36 0.25
N LYS A 64 5.26 10.86 -0.84
CA LYS A 64 4.50 11.50 -1.94
C LYS A 64 3.49 10.54 -2.60
N ALA A 65 3.83 9.27 -2.74
CA ALA A 65 2.91 8.27 -3.29
C ALA A 65 1.69 8.05 -2.38
N ARG A 66 1.88 8.03 -1.06
CA ARG A 66 0.76 7.96 -0.10
C ARG A 66 -0.10 9.21 -0.13
N ASP A 67 0.52 10.39 -0.21
CA ASP A 67 -0.22 11.66 -0.33
C ASP A 67 -1.06 11.71 -1.62
N ALA A 68 -0.50 11.27 -2.75
CA ALA A 68 -1.23 11.16 -4.00
C ALA A 68 -2.44 10.21 -3.89
N ARG A 69 -2.27 9.10 -3.16
CA ARG A 69 -3.36 8.15 -2.89
C ARG A 69 -4.47 8.79 -2.05
N ARG A 70 -4.12 9.47 -0.95
CA ARG A 70 -5.07 10.18 -0.09
C ARG A 70 -5.87 11.23 -0.85
N GLN A 71 -5.22 11.98 -1.72
CA GLN A 71 -5.89 12.98 -2.56
C GLN A 71 -6.88 12.32 -3.55
N SER A 72 -6.51 11.19 -4.14
CA SER A 72 -7.40 10.44 -5.04
C SER A 72 -8.60 9.87 -4.30
N ASP A 73 -8.38 9.27 -3.14
CA ASP A 73 -9.44 8.70 -2.30
C ASP A 73 -10.39 9.81 -1.80
N LEU A 74 -9.87 10.97 -1.39
CA LEU A 74 -10.69 12.14 -1.04
C LEU A 74 -11.58 12.59 -2.19
N ASN A 75 -11.06 12.63 -3.41
CA ASN A 75 -11.85 13.01 -4.58
C ASN A 75 -12.95 11.98 -4.88
N GLN A 76 -12.68 10.69 -4.66
CA GLN A 76 -13.69 9.63 -4.80
C GLN A 76 -14.80 9.77 -3.76
N ILE A 77 -14.46 10.05 -2.50
CA ILE A 77 -15.43 10.29 -1.43
C ILE A 77 -16.27 11.53 -1.74
N TYR A 78 -15.64 12.61 -2.20
CA TYR A 78 -16.33 13.82 -2.62
C TYR A 78 -17.34 13.56 -3.75
N LEU A 79 -16.95 12.80 -4.77
CA LEU A 79 -17.85 12.40 -5.86
C LEU A 79 -19.03 11.58 -5.32
N ALA A 80 -18.79 10.65 -4.40
CA ALA A 80 -19.85 9.85 -3.79
C ALA A 80 -20.84 10.70 -2.98
N LEU A 81 -20.34 11.71 -2.27
CA LEU A 81 -21.18 12.69 -1.57
C LEU A 81 -22.02 13.52 -2.56
N GLN A 82 -21.43 13.94 -3.68
CA GLN A 82 -22.17 14.63 -4.74
C GLN A 82 -23.30 13.75 -5.30
N LEU A 83 -23.01 12.49 -5.62
CA LEU A 83 -24.03 11.55 -6.11
C LEU A 83 -25.13 11.30 -5.08
N TYR A 84 -24.78 11.22 -3.79
CA TYR A 84 -25.76 11.13 -2.72
C TYR A 84 -26.65 12.38 -2.66
N PHE A 85 -26.05 13.56 -2.75
CA PHE A 85 -26.78 14.84 -2.78
C PHE A 85 -27.71 14.93 -3.98
N ASP A 86 -27.25 14.53 -5.16
CA ASP A 86 -28.07 14.53 -6.38
C ASP A 86 -29.28 13.58 -6.26
N ALA A 87 -29.15 12.48 -5.51
CA ALA A 87 -30.21 11.52 -5.29
C ALA A 87 -31.21 11.93 -4.18
N ASN A 88 -30.74 12.57 -3.10
CA ASN A 88 -31.54 12.83 -1.90
C ASN A 88 -31.87 14.31 -1.67
N GLY A 89 -31.16 15.23 -2.32
CA GLY A 89 -31.28 16.69 -2.14
C GLY A 89 -30.60 17.27 -0.90
N TYR A 90 -29.94 16.43 -0.10
CA TYR A 90 -29.19 16.79 1.10
C TYR A 90 -28.05 15.79 1.33
N LEU A 91 -27.06 16.17 2.12
CA LEU A 91 -26.00 15.30 2.58
C LEU A 91 -26.32 14.65 3.93
N PRO A 92 -25.79 13.45 4.20
CA PRO A 92 -26.04 12.75 5.45
C PRO A 92 -25.36 13.48 6.61
N THR A 93 -26.07 13.71 7.71
CA THR A 93 -25.51 14.29 8.93
C THR A 93 -24.96 13.20 9.85
N THR A 94 -24.17 13.57 10.86
CA THR A 94 -23.60 12.60 11.82
C THR A 94 -24.64 11.74 12.53
N SER A 95 -25.86 12.26 12.72
CA SER A 95 -26.97 11.51 13.27
C SER A 95 -27.56 10.47 12.30
N SER A 96 -27.44 10.67 10.99
CA SER A 96 -28.02 9.78 9.96
C SER A 96 -27.35 8.41 9.89
N TYR A 97 -26.13 8.28 10.38
CA TYR A 97 -25.36 7.01 10.37
C TYR A 97 -24.90 6.56 11.76
N GLY A 98 -25.48 7.11 12.83
CA GLY A 98 -25.22 6.64 14.21
C GLY A 98 -23.93 7.15 14.84
N GLY A 99 -23.27 8.15 14.23
CA GLY A 99 -22.01 8.71 14.73
C GLY A 99 -22.17 9.42 16.08
N ALA A 100 -21.44 8.96 17.09
CA ALA A 100 -21.50 9.45 18.48
C ALA A 100 -20.75 10.77 18.74
N ASN A 101 -20.24 11.45 17.71
CA ASN A 101 -19.43 12.65 17.90
C ASN A 101 -20.32 13.89 18.12
N PRO A 102 -20.28 14.52 19.32
CA PRO A 102 -21.10 15.69 19.65
C PRO A 102 -20.78 16.93 18.78
N GLY A 103 -19.69 16.85 18.03
CA GLY A 103 -19.09 17.91 17.22
C GLY A 103 -19.45 17.91 15.74
N GLY A 104 -20.36 17.05 15.26
CA GLY A 104 -20.73 17.01 13.83
C GLY A 104 -19.62 16.50 12.89
N TRP A 105 -18.46 16.12 13.45
CA TRP A 105 -17.34 15.50 12.76
C TRP A 105 -17.44 13.97 12.80
N ASP A 106 -17.27 13.33 11.65
CA ASP A 106 -17.06 11.90 11.54
C ASP A 106 -15.70 11.60 10.91
N TYR A 107 -15.02 10.57 11.42
CA TYR A 107 -13.71 10.14 10.98
C TYR A 107 -13.78 8.70 10.49
N SER A 108 -13.17 8.41 9.33
CA SER A 108 -13.16 7.08 8.71
C SER A 108 -12.59 5.96 9.59
N SER A 109 -11.84 6.32 10.64
CA SER A 109 -11.22 5.38 11.59
C SER A 109 -12.11 5.04 12.79
N GLN A 110 -13.15 5.83 13.07
CA GLN A 110 -13.94 5.73 14.31
C GLN A 110 -15.45 5.82 14.11
N GLY A 111 -15.93 6.29 12.96
CA GLY A 111 -17.35 6.32 12.69
C GLY A 111 -17.72 5.78 11.32
N ASP A 112 -18.95 6.10 10.91
CA ASP A 112 -19.76 5.24 10.07
C ASP A 112 -20.16 5.89 8.74
N PHE A 113 -19.71 7.12 8.44
CA PHE A 113 -20.10 7.81 7.21
C PHE A 113 -19.67 7.05 5.94
N LEU A 114 -18.45 6.50 5.90
CA LEU A 114 -17.99 5.73 4.74
C LEU A 114 -18.71 4.37 4.61
N PRO A 115 -18.85 3.56 5.68
CA PRO A 115 -19.73 2.40 5.68
C PRO A 115 -21.17 2.72 5.25
N PHE A 116 -21.71 3.86 5.67
CA PHE A 116 -23.04 4.33 5.29
C PHE A 116 -23.12 4.61 3.78
N LEU A 117 -22.21 5.41 3.23
CA LEU A 117 -22.18 5.71 1.79
C LEU A 117 -22.00 4.45 0.94
N ARG A 118 -21.20 3.49 1.41
CA ARG A 118 -21.09 2.16 0.79
C ARG A 118 -22.42 1.42 0.81
N THR A 119 -23.08 1.34 1.97
CA THR A 119 -24.34 0.60 2.13
C THR A 119 -25.48 1.25 1.34
N ALA A 120 -25.46 2.58 1.20
CA ALA A 120 -26.36 3.34 0.36
C ALA A 120 -26.08 3.21 -1.15
N GLY A 121 -25.01 2.49 -1.54
CA GLY A 121 -24.70 2.18 -2.94
C GLY A 121 -23.89 3.23 -3.69
N PHE A 122 -23.40 4.27 -3.01
CA PHE A 122 -22.60 5.34 -3.63
C PHE A 122 -21.10 5.03 -3.62
N PHE A 123 -20.69 3.91 -3.02
CA PHE A 123 -19.29 3.49 -2.91
C PHE A 123 -19.11 1.98 -3.03
N SER A 124 -18.15 1.52 -3.84
CA SER A 124 -17.90 0.08 -4.03
C SER A 124 -17.02 -0.55 -2.94
N SER A 125 -16.04 0.19 -2.41
CA SER A 125 -15.12 -0.31 -1.38
C SER A 125 -14.54 0.84 -0.58
N VAL A 126 -14.84 0.95 0.72
CA VAL A 126 -14.41 2.08 1.57
C VAL A 126 -12.90 2.33 1.46
N PRO A 127 -12.43 3.55 1.14
CA PRO A 127 -11.01 3.84 1.08
C PRO A 127 -10.41 3.79 2.47
N VAL A 128 -9.26 3.15 2.59
CA VAL A 128 -8.52 3.03 3.84
C VAL A 128 -7.16 3.69 3.64
N ASP A 129 -6.76 4.53 4.59
CA ASP A 129 -5.46 5.19 4.54
C ASP A 129 -4.30 4.16 4.51
N PRO A 130 -3.23 4.38 3.73
CA PRO A 130 -2.12 3.43 3.63
C PRO A 130 -1.29 3.23 4.90
N VAL A 131 -1.28 4.21 5.81
CA VAL A 131 -0.54 4.15 7.09
C VAL A 131 -1.46 3.70 8.21
N ASN A 132 -2.75 4.07 8.14
CA ASN A 132 -3.82 3.69 9.06
C ASN A 132 -3.39 3.64 10.53
N ASN A 133 -2.73 4.70 10.99
CA ASN A 133 -2.45 4.89 12.40
C ASN A 133 -3.76 5.31 13.06
N GLY A 134 -4.47 4.32 13.61
CA GLY A 134 -5.77 4.49 14.22
C GLY A 134 -5.82 5.58 15.29
N THR A 135 -7.01 6.14 15.45
CA THR A 135 -7.42 7.04 16.56
C THR A 135 -6.74 8.42 16.61
N GLY A 136 -6.69 9.16 15.50
CA GLY A 136 -6.28 10.56 15.54
C GLY A 136 -7.21 11.48 14.74
N ASP A 137 -7.67 12.54 15.40
CA ASP A 137 -8.45 13.62 14.81
C ASP A 137 -7.61 14.38 13.77
N VAL A 138 -8.13 14.49 12.54
CA VAL A 138 -7.52 15.29 11.47
C VAL A 138 -7.60 16.80 11.79
N TYR A 139 -8.56 17.20 12.65
CA TYR A 139 -8.96 18.59 12.84
C TYR A 139 -8.20 19.31 13.97
N TYR A 140 -7.85 18.64 15.07
CA TYR A 140 -7.27 19.27 16.28
C TYR A 140 -5.80 18.90 16.54
N GLY A 141 -5.00 18.76 15.47
CA GLY A 141 -3.59 18.41 15.61
C GLY A 141 -3.33 16.94 15.98
N GLY A 142 -4.35 16.09 15.90
CA GLY A 142 -4.20 14.65 16.09
C GLY A 142 -3.31 14.04 15.01
N SER A 143 -2.46 13.08 15.40
CA SER A 143 -1.44 12.45 14.54
C SER A 143 -2.01 11.40 13.57
N GLY A 144 -3.33 11.30 13.47
CA GLY A 144 -4.01 10.25 12.70
C GLY A 144 -4.08 10.56 11.22
N TYR A 145 -3.98 9.52 10.40
CA TYR A 145 -4.24 9.58 8.97
C TYR A 145 -5.63 8.99 8.73
N ALA A 146 -6.65 9.85 8.65
CA ALA A 146 -8.04 9.49 8.42
C ALA A 146 -8.73 10.49 7.48
N TYR A 147 -9.88 10.09 6.95
CA TYR A 147 -10.78 11.00 6.24
C TYR A 147 -11.78 11.56 7.23
N ALA A 148 -11.84 12.88 7.34
CA ALA A 148 -12.76 13.58 8.23
C ALA A 148 -13.88 14.21 7.40
N TYR A 149 -15.12 14.00 7.81
CA TYR A 149 -16.31 14.57 7.20
C TYR A 149 -17.11 15.35 8.24
N TYR A 150 -17.69 16.47 7.84
CA TYR A 150 -18.46 17.36 8.71
C TYR A 150 -19.72 17.82 8.01
N CYS A 151 -20.85 17.65 8.69
CA CYS A 151 -22.16 18.12 8.24
C CYS A 151 -23.11 18.22 9.43
N TYR A 152 -23.43 19.45 9.86
CA TYR A 152 -24.38 19.69 10.94
C TYR A 152 -25.79 19.94 10.42
N PRO A 153 -26.83 19.42 11.11
CA PRO A 153 -28.21 19.77 10.81
C PRO A 153 -28.45 21.28 10.94
N GLY A 154 -29.09 21.85 9.91
CA GLY A 154 -29.44 23.27 9.87
C GLY A 154 -28.33 24.23 9.43
N GLU A 155 -27.10 23.74 9.23
CA GLU A 155 -26.01 24.52 8.61
C GLU A 155 -25.76 24.07 7.17
N ASN A 156 -25.36 24.99 6.29
CA ASN A 156 -24.88 24.66 4.94
C ASN A 156 -23.37 24.40 4.92
N SER A 157 -22.75 24.24 6.09
CA SER A 157 -21.31 24.08 6.25
C SER A 157 -20.93 22.62 6.16
N VAL A 158 -20.30 22.25 5.04
CA VAL A 158 -19.81 20.90 4.78
C VAL A 158 -18.31 20.98 4.60
N ALA A 159 -17.58 20.06 5.24
CA ALA A 159 -16.15 19.90 5.04
C ALA A 159 -15.78 18.42 4.94
N LEU A 160 -14.87 18.11 4.02
CA LEU A 160 -14.23 16.81 3.88
C LEU A 160 -12.73 17.03 3.83
N GLY A 161 -11.94 16.30 4.60
CA GLY A 161 -10.49 16.50 4.61
C GLY A 161 -9.67 15.29 5.00
N ALA A 162 -8.37 15.37 4.71
CA ALA A 162 -7.38 14.37 5.09
C ALA A 162 -6.04 15.03 5.40
N ARG A 163 -5.25 14.39 6.25
CA ARG A 163 -3.89 14.82 6.59
C ARG A 163 -2.87 14.14 5.69
N LEU A 164 -1.93 14.92 5.17
CA LEU A 164 -0.80 14.44 4.36
C LEU A 164 0.42 14.13 5.25
N ASP A 165 1.38 13.38 4.71
CA ASP A 165 2.61 12.98 5.45
C ASP A 165 3.48 14.17 5.83
N ASN A 166 3.37 15.29 5.10
CA ASN A 166 4.05 16.55 5.43
C ASN A 166 3.36 17.35 6.56
N GLY A 167 2.27 16.84 7.12
CA GLY A 167 1.50 17.48 8.19
C GLY A 167 0.46 18.49 7.71
N VAL A 168 0.40 18.80 6.41
CA VAL A 168 -0.63 19.66 5.84
C VAL A 168 -1.96 18.91 5.80
N VAL A 169 -3.04 19.60 6.14
CA VAL A 169 -4.40 19.08 5.99
C VAL A 169 -5.03 19.71 4.76
N ILE A 170 -5.57 18.87 3.88
CA ILE A 170 -6.32 19.28 2.69
C ILE A 170 -7.81 19.19 2.98
N TRP A 171 -8.54 20.22 2.57
CA TRP A 171 -9.97 20.37 2.81
C TRP A 171 -10.71 20.61 1.49
N LYS A 172 -11.88 19.99 1.36
CA LYS A 172 -12.91 20.28 0.37
C LYS A 172 -14.15 20.77 1.11
N SER A 173 -14.65 21.95 0.77
CA SER A 173 -15.76 22.58 1.49
C SER A 173 -16.96 22.88 0.58
N ASN A 174 -18.07 23.23 1.22
CA ASN A 174 -19.37 23.59 0.61
C ASN A 174 -19.31 24.60 -0.55
N HIS A 175 -18.32 25.49 -0.58
CA HIS A 175 -18.16 26.51 -1.62
C HIS A 175 -18.00 25.91 -3.02
N GLU A 176 -17.60 24.64 -3.13
CA GLU A 176 -17.41 23.96 -4.41
C GLU A 176 -18.74 23.46 -5.03
N ALA A 177 -19.82 23.25 -4.25
CA ALA A 177 -21.03 22.57 -4.74
C ALA A 177 -22.39 22.97 -4.11
N ASN A 178 -22.46 24.00 -3.25
CA ASN A 178 -23.72 24.42 -2.58
C ASN A 178 -24.42 23.27 -1.83
N PHE A 179 -23.66 22.38 -1.23
CA PHE A 179 -24.21 21.28 -0.45
C PHE A 179 -25.01 21.77 0.76
N LYS A 180 -26.11 21.09 1.02
CA LYS A 180 -26.95 21.29 2.21
C LYS A 180 -26.91 20.04 3.06
N CYS A 181 -26.82 20.22 4.37
CA CYS A 181 -26.99 19.14 5.33
C CYS A 181 -28.47 18.86 5.57
N GLN A 182 -28.78 17.60 5.90
CA GLN A 182 -30.14 17.16 6.26
C GLN A 182 -30.70 17.90 7.47
#